data_AF-A0A849Y2L8-F1
#
_entry.id   AF-A0A849Y2L8-F1
#
_cell.length_a   1.000
_cell.length_b   1.000
_cell.length_c   1.000
_cell.angle_alpha   90.00
_cell.angle_beta   90.00
_cell.angle_gamma   90.00
#
_symmetry.space_group_name_H-M   'P 1'
#
loop_
_entity.id
_entity.type
_entity.pdbx_description
1 polymer ?
#
loop_
_entity_poly.entity_id
_entity_poly.type
_entity_poly.pdbx_seq_one_letter_code
_entity_poly.pdbx_strand_id
1 'polypeptide(L)'
;MNFLIAIAILLIVLAGIALVCRVLKALALLLLVAALAGLVWMLAQRVAGRQGDALPRMGQGMPRLDNAPFRAQESDSPWREIEKEIEDLVARAEREGKESAEETVRKVRSLLEDRSAQLREKGRSAAAEHLARLREGFQDLGRDLEDLRKKLKSIPSD
;
A
#
# COMPACT_ATOMS: atom_id res chain seq x y z
N MET A 1 -54.26 -20.61 -5.91
CA MET A 1 -53.60 -20.05 -7.12
C MET A 1 -52.90 -18.71 -6.85
N ASN A 2 -53.53 -17.73 -6.19
CA ASN A 2 -52.95 -16.40 -5.97
C ASN A 2 -51.66 -16.36 -5.10
N PHE A 3 -51.52 -17.27 -4.13
CA PHE A 3 -50.36 -17.29 -3.23
C PHE A 3 -49.04 -17.67 -3.94
N LEU A 4 -49.09 -18.57 -4.92
CA LEU A 4 -47.91 -18.97 -5.70
C LEU A 4 -47.38 -17.81 -6.57
N ILE A 5 -48.29 -16.98 -7.08
CA ILE A 5 -47.95 -15.79 -7.87
C ILE A 5 -47.25 -14.75 -6.99
N ALA A 6 -47.72 -14.55 -5.75
CA ALA A 6 -47.08 -13.63 -4.81
C ALA A 6 -45.63 -14.04 -4.49
N ILE A 7 -45.36 -15.33 -4.30
CA ILE A 7 -44.00 -15.84 -4.06
C ILE A 7 -43.11 -15.63 -5.30
N ALA A 8 -43.62 -15.91 -6.50
CA ALA A 8 -42.86 -15.70 -7.74
C ALA A 8 -42.45 -14.23 -7.93
N ILE A 9 -43.37 -13.30 -7.68
CA ILE A 9 -43.09 -11.85 -7.74
C ILE A 9 -42.04 -11.47 -6.69
N LEU A 10 -42.16 -11.98 -5.47
CA LEU A 10 -41.19 -11.71 -4.40
C LEU A 10 -39.77 -12.15 -4.79
N LEU A 11 -39.63 -13.33 -5.39
CA LEU A 11 -38.34 -13.86 -5.85
C LEU A 11 -37.73 -13.05 -6.99
N ILE A 12 -38.55 -12.55 -7.92
CA ILE A 12 -38.10 -11.68 -9.02
C ILE A 12 -37.58 -10.34 -8.47
N VAL A 13 -38.27 -9.76 -7.49
CA VAL A 13 -37.85 -8.50 -6.85
C VAL A 13 -36.52 -8.70 -6.12
N LEU A 14 -36.36 -9.80 -5.35
CA LEU A 14 -35.11 -10.13 -4.67
C LEU A 14 -33.95 -10.34 -5.66
N ALA A 15 -34.19 -11.03 -6.78
CA ALA A 15 -33.19 -11.21 -7.82
C ALA A 15 -32.78 -9.89 -8.48
N GLY A 16 -33.74 -8.98 -8.70
CA GLY A 16 -33.48 -7.63 -9.21
C GLY A 16 -32.57 -6.83 -8.29
N ILE A 17 -32.86 -6.80 -6.98
CA ILE A 17 -32.04 -6.09 -5.99
C ILE A 17 -30.62 -6.68 -5.92
N ALA A 18 -30.49 -8.00 -5.93
CA ALA A 18 -29.18 -8.66 -5.90
C ALA A 18 -28.34 -8.32 -7.15
N LEU A 19 -28.97 -8.23 -8.32
CA LEU A 19 -28.29 -7.83 -9.55
C LEU A 19 -27.82 -6.38 -9.50
N VAL A 20 -28.68 -5.45 -9.07
CA VAL A 20 -28.33 -4.03 -8.90
C VAL A 20 -27.19 -3.87 -7.89
N CYS A 21 -27.22 -4.62 -6.79
CA CYS A 21 -26.17 -4.62 -5.77
C CYS A 21 -24.81 -5.11 -6.33
N ARG A 22 -24.80 -6.14 -7.19
CA ARG A 22 -23.58 -6.59 -7.88
C ARG A 22 -23.04 -5.54 -8.83
N VAL A 23 -23.90 -4.87 -9.59
CA VAL A 23 -23.51 -3.80 -10.52
C VAL A 23 -22.95 -2.59 -9.79
N LEU A 24 -23.58 -2.17 -8.68
CA LEU A 24 -23.08 -1.09 -7.82
C LEU A 24 -21.71 -1.42 -7.21
N LYS A 25 -21.51 -2.67 -6.76
CA LYS A 25 -20.21 -3.10 -6.22
C LYS A 25 -19.12 -3.09 -7.28
N ALA A 26 -19.43 -3.53 -8.51
CA ALA A 26 -18.49 -3.47 -9.63
C ALA A 26 -18.18 -2.03 -10.03
N LEU A 27 -19.19 -1.16 -10.11
CA LEU A 27 -19.01 0.28 -10.38
C LEU A 27 -18.15 0.96 -9.32
N ALA A 28 -18.40 0.70 -8.04
CA ALA A 28 -17.59 1.24 -6.96
C ALA A 28 -16.13 0.79 -7.05
N LEU A 29 -15.89 -0.47 -7.38
CA LEU A 29 -14.54 -1.00 -7.57
C LEU A 29 -13.82 -0.34 -8.76
N LEU A 30 -14.52 -0.16 -9.88
CA LEU A 30 -13.99 0.52 -11.07
C LEU A 30 -13.66 1.99 -10.78
N LEU A 31 -14.51 2.68 -10.03
CA LEU A 31 -14.27 4.08 -9.61
C LEU A 31 -13.08 4.18 -8.65
N LEU A 32 -12.90 3.22 -7.74
CA LEU A 32 -11.76 3.17 -6.83
C LEU A 32 -10.44 3.01 -7.60
N VAL A 33 -10.41 2.12 -8.60
CA VAL A 33 -9.24 1.93 -9.47
C VAL A 33 -8.97 3.19 -10.30
N ALA A 34 -10.00 3.82 -10.87
CA ALA A 34 -9.86 5.06 -11.62
C ALA A 34 -9.34 6.22 -10.75
N ALA A 35 -9.80 6.33 -9.49
CA ALA A 35 -9.34 7.31 -8.54
C ALA A 35 -7.86 7.10 -8.18
N LEU A 36 -7.43 5.86 -7.95
CA LEU A 36 -6.03 5.52 -7.68
C LEU A 36 -5.13 5.82 -8.89
N ALA A 37 -5.59 5.51 -10.11
CA ALA A 37 -4.85 5.83 -11.33
C ALA A 37 -4.70 7.36 -11.52
N GLY A 38 -5.75 8.14 -11.24
CA GLY A 38 -5.70 9.60 -11.26
C GLY A 38 -4.75 10.18 -10.19
N LEU A 39 -4.74 9.59 -8.99
CA LEU A 39 -3.86 9.99 -7.90
C LEU A 39 -2.38 9.73 -8.25
N VAL A 40 -2.09 8.53 -8.77
CA VAL A 40 -0.76 8.14 -9.24
C VAL A 40 -0.29 9.05 -10.38
N TRP A 41 -1.18 9.36 -11.34
CA TRP A 41 -0.89 10.28 -12.43
C TRP A 41 -0.54 11.70 -11.93
N MET A 42 -1.28 12.24 -10.95
CA MET A 42 -0.97 13.53 -10.33
C MET A 42 0.37 13.51 -9.58
N LEU A 43 0.71 12.42 -8.89
CA LEU A 43 2.01 12.25 -8.23
C LEU A 43 3.16 12.17 -9.24
N ALA A 44 3.00 11.38 -10.31
CA ALA A 44 3.98 11.27 -11.39
C ALA A 44 4.24 12.63 -12.07
N GLN A 45 3.17 13.40 -12.34
CA GLN A 45 3.31 14.76 -12.89
C GLN A 45 3.97 15.73 -11.92
N ARG A 46 3.72 15.63 -10.61
CA ARG A 46 4.37 16.47 -9.59
C ARG A 46 5.87 16.15 -9.45
N VAL A 47 6.26 14.89 -9.65
CA VAL A 47 7.66 14.47 -9.67
C VAL A 47 8.34 14.87 -10.98
N ALA A 48 7.66 14.73 -12.12
CA ALA A 48 8.17 15.14 -13.43
C ALA A 48 8.30 16.68 -13.55
N GLY A 49 7.34 17.43 -13.02
CA GLY A 49 7.30 18.89 -13.07
C GLY A 49 8.35 19.61 -12.20
N ARG A 50 8.97 18.93 -11.22
CA ARG A 50 10.08 19.51 -10.44
C ARG A 50 11.48 19.25 -11.03
N GLN A 51 11.62 18.30 -11.96
CA GLN A 51 12.91 18.06 -12.64
C GLN A 51 13.08 18.92 -13.91
N GLY A 52 12.04 19.61 -14.37
CA GLY A 52 12.06 20.47 -15.56
C GLY A 52 12.69 21.86 -15.38
N ASP A 53 12.77 22.39 -14.16
CA ASP A 53 13.22 23.78 -13.90
C ASP A 53 14.61 23.88 -13.26
N ALA A 54 15.30 22.77 -13.02
CA ALA A 54 16.61 22.75 -12.36
C ALA A 54 17.68 22.03 -13.19
N LEU A 55 17.93 22.50 -14.43
CA LEU A 55 19.16 22.20 -15.17
C LEU A 55 19.74 23.50 -15.77
N PRO A 56 20.50 24.29 -15.00
CA PRO A 56 21.37 25.30 -15.58
C PRO A 56 22.39 24.61 -16.50
N ARG A 57 22.54 25.14 -17.72
CA ARG A 57 23.38 24.63 -18.82
C ARG A 57 24.90 24.72 -18.57
N MET A 58 25.40 24.32 -17.40
CA MET A 58 26.84 24.27 -17.11
C MET A 58 27.26 22.81 -16.86
N GLY A 59 27.69 22.12 -17.91
CA GLY A 59 28.15 20.73 -17.80
C GLY A 59 28.38 19.99 -19.11
N GLN A 60 28.71 20.69 -20.20
CA GLN A 60 29.34 20.03 -21.35
C GLN A 60 30.81 19.78 -21.02
N GLY A 61 31.11 18.58 -20.53
CA GLY A 61 32.50 18.16 -20.32
C GLY A 61 32.73 17.27 -19.09
N MET A 62 31.95 16.20 -18.91
CA MET A 62 32.40 15.09 -18.06
C MET A 62 32.20 13.76 -18.77
N PRO A 63 33.18 12.84 -18.65
CA PRO A 63 33.15 11.54 -19.30
C PRO A 63 31.91 10.76 -18.82
N ARG A 64 31.27 10.06 -19.76
CA ARG A 64 30.16 9.16 -19.47
C ARG A 64 30.69 8.06 -18.55
N LEU A 65 30.42 8.17 -17.26
CA LEU A 65 30.54 7.03 -16.35
C LEU A 65 29.40 6.09 -16.69
N ASP A 66 29.75 4.96 -17.31
CA ASP A 66 28.84 3.84 -17.55
C ASP A 66 28.26 3.37 -16.22
N ASN A 67 27.01 3.75 -15.95
CA ASN A 67 26.24 3.30 -14.78
C ASN A 67 25.70 1.86 -14.97
N ALA A 68 26.46 1.00 -15.65
CA ALA A 68 26.15 -0.41 -15.86
C ALA A 68 26.11 -1.27 -14.58
N PRO A 69 26.87 -1.00 -13.49
CA PRO A 69 26.89 -1.94 -12.35
C PRO A 69 25.74 -1.78 -11.35
N PHE A 70 25.00 -0.66 -11.34
CA PHE A 70 23.89 -0.44 -10.38
C PHE A 70 22.54 -1.04 -10.83
N ARG A 71 22.39 -1.39 -12.12
CA ARG A 71 21.18 -2.05 -12.65
C ARG A 71 21.28 -3.57 -12.69
N ALA A 72 22.42 -4.16 -12.29
CA ALA A 72 22.71 -5.59 -12.42
C ALA A 72 22.95 -6.30 -11.07
N GLN A 73 22.45 -5.76 -9.95
CA GLN A 73 22.49 -6.40 -8.62
C GLN A 73 21.07 -6.70 -8.08
N GLU A 74 20.14 -7.00 -8.98
CA GLU A 74 18.72 -7.19 -8.68
C GLU A 74 18.31 -8.65 -8.38
N SER A 75 19.23 -9.65 -8.35
CA SER A 75 18.82 -11.06 -8.27
C SER A 75 18.92 -11.76 -6.90
N ASP A 76 19.71 -11.31 -5.93
CA ASP A 76 19.86 -11.97 -4.61
C ASP A 76 20.11 -10.97 -3.47
N SER A 77 19.35 -9.87 -3.45
CA SER A 77 19.53 -8.81 -2.45
C SER A 77 18.77 -9.16 -1.17
N PRO A 78 19.37 -9.03 0.03
CA PRO A 78 18.68 -9.21 1.34
C PRO A 78 17.44 -8.32 1.51
N TRP A 79 17.27 -7.32 0.64
CA TRP A 79 16.05 -6.55 0.50
C TRP A 79 14.85 -7.37 0.07
N ARG A 80 15.03 -8.36 -0.81
CA ARG A 80 13.95 -9.20 -1.33
C ARG A 80 13.38 -10.12 -0.25
N GLU A 81 14.21 -10.58 0.68
CA GLU A 81 13.75 -11.35 1.84
C GLU A 81 12.88 -10.48 2.76
N ILE A 82 13.33 -9.25 3.04
CA ILE A 82 12.58 -8.30 3.89
C ILE A 82 11.26 -7.91 3.23
N GLU A 83 11.27 -7.62 1.93
CA GLU A 83 10.08 -7.29 1.15
C GLU A 83 9.07 -8.45 1.19
N LYS A 84 9.52 -9.67 0.91
CA LYS A 84 8.68 -10.86 0.96
C LYS A 84 8.10 -11.11 2.35
N GLU A 85 8.87 -10.93 3.42
CA GLU A 85 8.36 -11.08 4.79
C GLU A 85 7.28 -10.03 5.12
N ILE A 86 7.42 -8.80 4.64
CA ILE A 86 6.41 -7.75 4.79
C ILE A 86 5.16 -8.11 3.99
N GLU A 87 5.30 -8.53 2.73
CA GLU A 87 4.18 -8.98 1.91
C GLU A 87 3.44 -10.15 2.55
N ASP A 88 4.14 -11.14 3.10
CA ASP A 88 3.55 -12.28 3.78
C ASP A 88 2.81 -11.90 5.07
N LEU A 89 3.25 -10.86 5.78
CA LEU A 89 2.55 -10.31 6.94
C LEU A 89 1.26 -9.59 6.52
N VAL A 90 1.32 -8.77 5.48
CA VAL A 90 0.15 -8.06 4.94
C VAL A 90 -0.88 -9.04 4.38
N ALA A 91 -0.44 -10.00 3.56
CA ALA A 91 -1.30 -11.01 2.97
C ALA A 91 -1.92 -11.96 4.02
N ARG A 92 -1.27 -12.16 5.18
CA ARG A 92 -1.88 -12.87 6.31
C ARG A 92 -2.99 -12.05 6.95
N ALA A 93 -2.74 -10.76 7.21
CA ALA A 93 -3.73 -9.86 7.76
C ALA A 93 -4.99 -9.76 6.89
N GLU A 94 -4.82 -9.65 5.57
CA GLU A 94 -5.94 -9.62 4.62
C GLU A 94 -6.74 -10.92 4.59
N ARG A 95 -6.08 -12.08 4.62
CA ARG A 95 -6.74 -13.39 4.55
C ARG A 95 -7.45 -13.77 5.84
N GLU A 96 -6.82 -13.48 6.97
CA GLU A 96 -7.35 -13.90 8.27
C GLU A 96 -8.47 -12.98 8.73
N GLY A 97 -8.51 -11.72 8.26
CA GLY A 97 -9.54 -10.73 8.62
C GLY A 97 -9.69 -10.47 10.13
N LYS A 98 -8.83 -11.11 10.93
CA LYS A 98 -8.80 -11.14 12.39
C LYS A 98 -7.62 -10.36 12.94
N GLU A 99 -6.56 -10.22 12.14
CA GLU A 99 -5.41 -9.42 12.50
C GLU A 99 -5.70 -7.95 12.21
N SER A 100 -5.75 -7.12 13.25
CA SER A 100 -5.98 -5.69 13.07
C SER A 100 -4.82 -5.07 12.30
N ALA A 101 -5.09 -4.10 11.43
CA ALA A 101 -4.05 -3.35 10.74
C ALA A 101 -2.98 -2.78 11.71
N GLU A 102 -3.38 -2.44 12.95
CA GLU A 102 -2.46 -2.03 14.03
C GLU A 102 -1.44 -3.11 14.42
N GLU A 103 -1.87 -4.38 14.47
CA GLU A 103 -1.00 -5.51 14.80
C GLU A 103 -0.01 -5.81 13.66
N THR A 104 -0.48 -5.80 12.42
CA THR A 104 0.37 -5.97 11.23
C THR A 104 1.44 -4.90 11.16
N VAL A 105 1.06 -3.63 11.35
CA VAL A 105 2.00 -2.50 11.39
C VAL A 105 3.03 -2.67 12.52
N ARG A 106 2.61 -3.18 13.68
CA ARG A 106 3.52 -3.46 14.80
C ARG A 106 4.53 -4.56 14.46
N LYS A 107 4.09 -5.67 13.83
CA LYS A 107 4.97 -6.78 13.41
C LYS A 107 5.99 -6.32 12.37
N VAL A 108 5.55 -5.56 11.36
CA VAL A 108 6.45 -4.99 10.35
C VAL A 108 7.47 -4.05 10.99
N ARG A 109 7.05 -3.20 11.93
CA ARG A 109 7.98 -2.32 12.65
C ARG A 109 9.06 -3.08 13.42
N SER A 110 8.68 -4.15 14.10
CA SER A 110 9.63 -5.03 14.82
C SER A 110 10.61 -5.68 13.86
N LEU A 111 10.13 -6.21 12.73
CA LEU A 111 10.98 -6.82 11.71
C LEU A 111 12.02 -5.83 11.16
N LEU A 112 11.58 -4.61 10.82
CA LEU A 112 12.46 -3.57 10.31
C LEU A 112 13.51 -3.14 11.35
N GLU A 113 13.14 -3.07 12.62
CA GLU A 113 14.06 -2.79 13.73
C GLU A 113 15.14 -3.87 13.86
N ASP A 114 14.74 -5.14 13.91
CA ASP A 114 15.65 -6.29 14.04
C ASP A 114 16.61 -6.37 12.85
N ARG A 115 16.09 -6.22 11.62
CA ARG A 115 16.90 -6.23 10.40
C ARG A 115 17.84 -5.03 10.34
N SER A 116 17.42 -3.86 10.83
CA SER A 116 18.30 -2.69 10.93
C SER A 116 19.47 -2.94 11.89
N ALA A 117 19.24 -3.58 13.03
CA ALA A 117 20.28 -3.92 13.99
C ALA A 117 21.28 -4.90 13.39
N GLN A 118 20.81 -5.97 12.75
CA GLN A 118 21.67 -6.94 12.06
C GLN A 118 22.53 -6.30 10.97
N LEU A 119 22.00 -5.31 10.24
CA LEU A 119 22.77 -4.59 9.23
C LEU A 119 23.82 -3.66 9.83
N ARG A 120 23.54 -3.02 10.98
CA ARG A 120 24.55 -2.23 11.71
C ARG A 120 25.71 -3.11 12.20
N GLU A 121 25.40 -4.28 12.76
CA GLU A 121 26.41 -5.25 13.19
C GLU A 121 27.31 -5.73 12.04
N LYS A 122 26.73 -5.86 10.84
CA LYS A 122 27.46 -6.22 9.61
C LYS A 122 28.20 -5.04 8.96
N GLY A 123 28.26 -3.87 9.60
CA GLY A 123 28.90 -2.67 9.05
C GLY A 123 28.18 -2.04 7.87
N ARG A 124 26.92 -2.42 7.60
CA ARG A 124 26.10 -1.94 6.48
C ARG A 124 25.23 -0.76 6.91
N SER A 125 25.87 0.31 7.38
CA SER A 125 25.19 1.47 7.99
C SER A 125 24.16 2.14 7.07
N ALA A 126 24.47 2.30 5.77
CA ALA A 126 23.53 2.90 4.81
C ALA A 126 22.25 2.08 4.66
N ALA A 127 22.36 0.75 4.56
CA ALA A 127 21.20 -0.13 4.45
C ALA A 127 20.39 -0.19 5.76
N ALA A 128 21.07 -0.16 6.91
CA ALA A 128 20.41 -0.04 8.21
C ALA A 128 19.65 1.29 8.37
N GLU A 129 20.20 2.39 7.83
CA GLU A 129 19.55 3.71 7.87
C GLU A 129 18.32 3.76 6.96
N HIS A 130 18.35 3.11 5.80
CA HIS A 130 17.17 2.93 4.97
C HIS A 130 16.06 2.16 5.70
N LEU A 131 16.39 1.06 6.39
CA LEU A 131 15.40 0.34 7.21
C LEU A 131 14.86 1.20 8.36
N ALA A 132 15.69 2.04 8.97
CA ALA A 132 15.26 2.94 10.03
C ALA A 132 14.22 3.96 9.52
N ARG A 133 14.41 4.52 8.31
CA ARG A 133 13.43 5.43 7.69
C ARG A 133 12.12 4.71 7.35
N LEU A 134 12.20 3.48 6.85
CA LEU A 134 11.02 2.64 6.62
C LEU A 134 10.26 2.39 7.93
N ARG A 135 10.98 2.09 9.01
CA ARG A 135 10.41 1.89 10.34
C ARG A 135 9.64 3.12 10.84
N GLU A 136 10.19 4.32 10.61
CA GLU A 136 9.50 5.59 10.93
C GLU A 136 8.19 5.74 10.15
N GLY A 137 8.19 5.42 8.86
CA GLY A 137 6.95 5.44 8.06
C GLY A 137 5.86 4.51 8.59
N PHE A 138 6.23 3.29 9.03
CA PHE A 138 5.28 2.38 9.67
C PHE A 138 4.84 2.86 11.06
N GLN A 139 5.69 3.59 11.80
CA GLN A 139 5.30 4.21 13.06
C GLN A 139 4.24 5.30 12.85
N ASP A 140 4.38 6.10 11.80
CA ASP A 140 3.39 7.12 11.42
C ASP A 140 2.06 6.49 11.01
N LEU A 141 2.11 5.47 10.16
CA LEU A 141 0.92 4.70 9.77
C LEU A 141 0.20 4.10 10.99
N GLY A 142 0.95 3.58 11.96
CA GLY A 142 0.37 3.06 13.21
C GLY A 142 -0.37 4.14 14.02
N ARG A 143 0.18 5.37 14.07
CA ARG A 143 -0.49 6.51 14.72
C ARG A 143 -1.76 6.91 13.97
N ASP A 144 -1.71 6.98 12.65
CA ASP A 144 -2.87 7.33 11.82
C ASP A 144 -4.01 6.32 11.97
N LEU A 145 -3.70 5.03 12.04
CA LEU A 145 -4.68 3.97 12.30
C LEU A 145 -5.32 4.11 13.69
N GLU A 146 -4.52 4.42 14.71
CA GLU A 146 -5.05 4.63 16.07
C GLU A 146 -5.97 5.86 16.13
N ASP A 147 -5.60 6.94 15.45
CA ASP A 147 -6.41 8.16 15.37
C ASP A 147 -7.71 7.93 14.59
N LEU A 148 -7.65 7.17 13.49
CA LEU A 148 -8.83 6.73 12.76
C LEU A 148 -9.75 5.89 13.66
N ARG A 149 -9.19 4.96 14.45
CA ARG A 149 -9.97 4.16 15.41
C ARG A 149 -10.65 5.04 16.46
N LYS A 150 -9.95 6.04 17.01
CA LYS A 150 -10.53 7.01 17.97
C LYS A 150 -11.68 7.79 17.34
N LYS A 151 -11.50 8.29 16.11
CA LYS A 151 -12.53 9.00 15.35
C LYS A 151 -13.74 8.11 15.09
N LEU A 152 -13.55 6.87 14.64
CA LEU A 152 -14.64 5.92 14.41
C LEU A 152 -15.44 5.64 15.68
N LYS A 153 -14.78 5.48 16.84
CA LYS A 153 -15.47 5.30 18.14
C LYS A 153 -16.27 6.53 18.59
N SER A 154 -15.96 7.72 18.06
CA SER A 154 -16.70 8.94 18.36
C SER A 154 -17.93 9.17 17.48
N ILE A 155 -18.12 8.35 16.43
CA ILE A 155 -19.30 8.41 15.58
C ILE A 155 -20.46 7.68 16.28
N PRO A 156 -21.61 8.33 16.53
CA PRO A 156 -22.79 7.66 17.08
C PRO A 156 -23.32 6.58 16.12
N SER A 157 -23.55 5.37 16.64
CA SER A 157 -24.06 4.19 15.90
C SER A 157 -25.59 4.20 15.79
N ASP A 158 -26.17 5.28 15.23
CA ASP A 158 -27.57 5.29 14.80
C ASP A 158 -27.76 4.67 13.41
#